data_AF-A0A453NGZ5-F1
#
_entry.id   AF-A0A453NGZ5-F1
#
_cell.length_a   1.000
_cell.length_b   1.000
_cell.length_c   1.000
_cell.angle_alpha   90.00
_cell.angle_beta   90.00
_cell.angle_gamma   90.00
#
_symmetry.space_group_name_H-M   'P 1'
#
loop_
_entity.id
_entity.type
_entity.pdbx_description
1 polymer ?
#
loop_
_entity_poly.entity_id
_entity_poly.type
_entity_poly.pdbx_seq_one_letter_code
_entity_poly.pdbx_strand_id
1 'polypeptide(L)'
;MLTGLAVHGQAHEAAALFHDMWRSGLKPDGVTFTAVLTACRSMGLVTEAWEYFDNMEAKYGVAPTAEHHACMVDLLARCGYLDEAMAFIERSPADPGASSWGALLTGCAIYGNLDLAESAARHLFKLEPHNSANYLAMMSLYEQHQMFDEAESLKYAMKARGVDARPGWSWTQVGRSVHVFEVDGGSPPYPETPEIYGEMSRLVSQIRMVGYVPDNGCAAPTSSPRRRRGGNCKMCCADRLC
;
A
#
# COMPACT_ATOMS: atom_id res chain seq x y z
N MET A 1 24.03 9.19 -1.19
CA MET A 1 24.19 8.68 -2.57
C MET A 1 23.54 7.30 -2.69
N LEU A 2 23.96 6.30 -1.91
CA LEU A 2 23.37 4.95 -1.93
C LEU A 2 21.86 4.94 -1.59
N THR A 3 21.45 5.70 -0.57
CA THR A 3 20.02 5.92 -0.24
C THR A 3 19.24 6.58 -1.37
N GLY A 4 19.86 7.48 -2.13
CA GLY A 4 19.21 8.14 -3.27
C GLY A 4 18.94 7.14 -4.41
N LEU A 5 19.93 6.31 -4.74
CA LEU A 5 19.78 5.24 -5.74
C LEU A 5 18.66 4.25 -5.33
N ALA A 6 18.58 3.92 -4.04
CA ALA A 6 17.54 3.04 -3.50
C ALA A 6 16.12 3.62 -3.67
N VAL A 7 15.94 4.91 -3.38
CA VAL A 7 14.63 5.59 -3.54
C VAL A 7 14.21 5.70 -5.00
N HIS A 8 15.17 5.75 -5.93
CA HIS A 8 14.91 5.85 -7.37
C HIS A 8 14.87 4.50 -8.11
N GLY A 9 14.87 3.37 -7.39
CA GLY A 9 14.76 2.06 -8.03
C GLY A 9 16.03 1.58 -8.73
N GLN A 10 17.18 2.22 -8.50
CA GLN A 10 18.44 1.89 -9.17
C GLN A 10 19.21 0.80 -8.38
N ALA A 11 18.61 -0.38 -8.23
CA ALA A 11 19.15 -1.45 -7.39
C ALA A 11 20.53 -1.95 -7.83
N HIS A 12 20.77 -2.10 -9.13
CA HIS A 12 22.07 -2.53 -9.64
C HIS A 12 23.17 -1.50 -9.37
N GLU A 13 22.86 -0.21 -9.50
CA GLU A 13 23.82 0.87 -9.18
C GLU A 13 24.09 0.94 -7.67
N ALA A 14 23.05 0.76 -6.85
CA ALA A 14 23.20 0.70 -5.39
C ALA A 14 24.08 -0.49 -4.96
N ALA A 15 23.90 -1.66 -5.56
CA ALA A 15 24.72 -2.85 -5.35
C ALA A 15 26.17 -2.64 -5.80
N ALA A 16 26.39 -2.05 -6.98
CA ALA A 16 27.73 -1.72 -7.47
C ALA A 16 28.45 -0.77 -6.51
N LEU A 17 27.77 0.31 -6.08
CA LEU A 17 28.32 1.28 -5.14
C LEU A 17 28.63 0.64 -3.77
N PHE A 18 27.78 -0.28 -3.29
CA PHE A 18 28.02 -1.05 -2.07
C PHE A 18 29.29 -1.91 -2.19
N HIS A 19 29.45 -2.63 -3.30
CA HIS A 19 30.62 -3.47 -3.52
C HIS A 19 31.90 -2.65 -3.69
N ASP A 20 31.83 -1.51 -4.36
CA ASP A 20 32.97 -0.60 -4.52
C ASP A 20 33.37 0.01 -3.17
N MET A 21 32.40 0.40 -2.33
CA MET A 21 32.65 0.84 -0.96
C MET A 21 33.44 -0.21 -0.18
N TRP A 22 32.99 -1.47 -0.21
CA TRP A 22 33.67 -2.56 0.47
C TRP A 22 35.09 -2.82 -0.06
N ARG A 23 35.26 -2.85 -1.39
CA ARG A 23 36.58 -3.05 -2.03
C ARG A 23 37.55 -1.90 -1.74
N SER A 24 37.03 -0.70 -1.49
CA SER A 24 37.81 0.49 -1.12
C SER A 24 38.25 0.48 0.35
N GLY A 25 37.91 -0.56 1.12
CA GLY A 25 38.22 -0.67 2.55
C GLY A 25 37.27 0.09 3.45
N LEU A 26 36.19 0.68 2.91
CA LEU A 26 35.14 1.32 3.70
C LEU A 26 34.18 0.26 4.23
N LYS A 27 33.90 0.29 5.53
CA LYS A 27 33.04 -0.69 6.18
C LYS A 27 31.57 -0.28 6.06
N PRO A 28 30.69 -1.14 5.52
CA PRO A 28 29.26 -0.87 5.53
C PRO A 28 28.74 -0.85 6.98
N ASP A 29 27.73 -0.04 7.21
CA ASP A 29 27.01 0.07 8.47
C ASP A 29 25.52 -0.24 8.27
N GLY A 30 24.72 -0.13 9.33
CA GLY A 30 23.28 -0.38 9.25
C GLY A 30 22.58 0.50 8.21
N VAL A 31 22.94 1.78 8.11
CA VAL A 31 22.32 2.69 7.11
C VAL A 31 22.64 2.24 5.68
N THR A 32 23.87 1.76 5.46
CA THR A 32 24.30 1.21 4.18
C THR A 32 23.45 -0.01 3.79
N PHE A 33 23.22 -0.94 4.72
CA PHE A 33 22.38 -2.12 4.47
C PHE A 33 20.92 -1.79 4.29
N THR A 34 20.34 -0.88 5.09
CA THR A 34 18.97 -0.37 4.85
C THR A 34 18.83 0.15 3.42
N ALA A 35 19.82 0.90 2.93
CA ALA A 35 19.77 1.45 1.57
C ALA A 35 19.85 0.35 0.49
N VAL A 36 20.75 -0.63 0.60
CA VAL A 36 20.84 -1.73 -0.37
C VAL A 36 19.57 -2.59 -0.35
N LEU A 37 19.07 -2.96 0.83
CA LEU A 37 17.84 -3.74 0.96
C LEU A 37 16.63 -2.98 0.41
N THR A 38 16.55 -1.67 0.63
CA THR A 38 15.49 -0.82 0.05
C THR A 38 15.55 -0.82 -1.47
N ALA A 39 16.75 -0.79 -2.04
CA ALA A 39 16.96 -0.87 -3.47
C ALA A 39 16.49 -2.23 -4.02
N CYS A 40 16.90 -3.34 -3.39
CA CYS A 40 16.40 -4.67 -3.74
C CYS A 40 14.87 -4.75 -3.65
N ARG A 41 14.30 -4.23 -2.57
CA ARG A 41 12.86 -4.11 -2.32
C ARG A 41 12.12 -3.36 -3.42
N SER A 42 12.70 -2.27 -3.94
CA SER A 42 12.08 -1.46 -5.01
C SER A 42 12.04 -2.17 -6.37
N MET A 43 12.95 -3.11 -6.60
CA MET A 43 13.10 -3.86 -7.86
C MET A 43 12.66 -5.33 -7.75
N GLY A 44 12.16 -5.76 -6.59
CA GLY A 44 11.74 -7.15 -6.37
C GLY A 44 12.89 -8.17 -6.35
N LEU A 45 14.12 -7.75 -6.03
CA LEU A 45 15.32 -8.60 -6.02
C LEU A 45 15.41 -9.42 -4.73
N VAL A 46 14.56 -10.45 -4.62
CA VAL A 46 14.43 -11.28 -3.41
C VAL A 46 15.70 -12.06 -3.09
N THR A 47 16.34 -12.67 -4.09
CA THR A 47 17.55 -13.48 -3.89
C THR A 47 18.70 -12.64 -3.39
N GLU A 48 18.96 -11.50 -4.01
CA GLU A 48 20.02 -10.57 -3.63
C GLU A 48 19.78 -9.98 -2.24
N ALA A 49 18.52 -9.67 -1.90
CA ALA A 49 18.20 -9.17 -0.57
C ALA A 49 18.53 -10.19 0.53
N TRP A 50 18.21 -11.48 0.31
CA TRP A 50 18.64 -12.56 1.23
C TRP A 50 20.15 -12.66 1.31
N GLU A 51 20.87 -12.59 0.18
CA GLU A 51 22.33 -12.60 0.19
C GLU A 51 22.90 -11.45 1.02
N TYR A 52 22.37 -10.23 0.88
CA TYR A 52 22.82 -9.10 1.69
C TYR A 52 22.48 -9.30 3.16
N PHE A 53 21.24 -9.68 3.48
CA PHE A 53 20.75 -9.85 4.84
C PHE A 53 21.52 -10.93 5.60
N ASP A 54 21.69 -12.12 5.03
CA ASP A 54 22.38 -13.25 5.66
C ASP A 54 23.87 -12.97 5.88
N ASN A 55 24.49 -12.17 5.00
CA ASN A 55 25.88 -11.78 5.12
C ASN A 55 26.11 -10.58 6.06
N MET A 56 25.07 -9.84 6.48
CA MET A 56 25.22 -8.63 7.29
C MET A 56 26.11 -8.86 8.52
N GLU A 57 25.77 -9.86 9.34
CA GLU A 57 26.52 -10.17 10.55
C GLU A 57 27.73 -11.06 10.23
N ALA A 58 27.51 -12.14 9.49
CA ALA A 58 28.52 -13.17 9.24
C ALA A 58 29.75 -12.66 8.47
N LYS A 59 29.56 -11.73 7.52
CA LYS A 59 30.63 -11.22 6.65
C LYS A 59 31.02 -9.79 6.98
N TYR A 60 30.04 -8.94 7.31
CA TYR A 60 30.27 -7.51 7.49
C TYR A 60 30.26 -7.05 8.96
N GLY A 61 29.89 -7.93 9.89
CA GLY A 61 29.87 -7.63 11.33
C GLY A 61 28.80 -6.61 11.73
N VAL A 62 27.73 -6.47 10.94
CA VAL A 62 26.61 -5.57 11.20
C VAL A 62 25.41 -6.41 11.66
N ALA A 63 24.97 -6.23 12.91
CA ALA A 63 23.78 -6.90 13.41
C ALA A 63 22.50 -6.35 12.73
N PRO A 64 21.60 -7.22 12.23
CA PRO A 64 20.32 -6.78 11.69
C PRO A 64 19.47 -6.02 12.71
N THR A 65 18.88 -4.91 12.30
CA THR A 65 17.97 -4.09 13.12
C THR A 65 16.51 -4.33 12.72
N ALA A 66 15.56 -3.77 13.49
CA ALA A 66 14.14 -3.83 13.15
C ALA A 66 13.82 -3.24 11.76
N GLU A 67 14.56 -2.22 11.32
CA GLU A 67 14.40 -1.61 9.99
C GLU A 67 14.81 -2.57 8.86
N HIS A 68 15.92 -3.30 9.03
CA HIS A 68 16.35 -4.31 8.07
C HIS A 68 15.32 -5.45 7.95
N HIS A 69 14.78 -5.90 9.09
CA HIS A 69 13.72 -6.91 9.09
C HIS A 69 12.44 -6.40 8.40
N ALA A 70 12.00 -5.17 8.71
CA ALA A 70 10.83 -4.58 8.07
C ALA A 70 11.01 -4.45 6.55
N CYS A 71 12.22 -4.10 6.09
CA CYS A 71 12.53 -4.03 4.67
C CYS A 71 12.44 -5.40 3.97
N MET A 72 12.93 -6.47 4.62
CA MET A 72 12.81 -7.84 4.11
C MET A 72 11.35 -8.27 4.03
N VAL A 73 10.55 -8.01 5.07
CA VAL A 73 9.10 -8.31 5.07
C VAL A 73 8.40 -7.59 3.93
N ASP A 74 8.66 -6.30 3.73
CA ASP A 74 8.03 -5.51 2.67
C ASP A 74 8.42 -5.98 1.27
N LEU A 75 9.69 -6.37 1.06
CA LEU A 75 10.12 -6.99 -0.19
C LEU A 75 9.37 -8.31 -0.46
N LEU A 76 9.36 -9.23 0.51
CA LEU A 76 8.71 -10.54 0.37
C LEU A 76 7.21 -10.38 0.10
N ALA A 77 6.53 -9.55 0.90
CA ALA A 77 5.11 -9.32 0.79
C ALA A 77 4.72 -8.70 -0.55
N ARG A 78 5.49 -7.75 -1.07
CA ARG A 78 5.27 -7.11 -2.39
C ARG A 78 5.56 -8.03 -3.57
N CYS A 79 6.37 -9.06 -3.38
CA CYS A 79 6.67 -10.05 -4.41
C CYS A 79 5.76 -11.29 -4.34
N GLY A 80 4.81 -11.32 -3.40
CA GLY A 80 3.84 -12.41 -3.25
C GLY A 80 4.28 -13.58 -2.38
N TYR A 81 5.48 -13.51 -1.78
CA TYR A 81 6.00 -14.50 -0.83
C TYR A 81 5.41 -14.26 0.57
N LEU A 82 4.07 -14.31 0.67
CA LEU A 82 3.33 -13.92 1.88
C LEU A 82 3.57 -14.88 3.05
N ASP A 83 3.63 -16.18 2.78
CA ASP A 83 3.88 -17.19 3.80
C ASP A 83 5.31 -17.07 4.33
N GLU A 84 6.29 -16.84 3.45
CA GLU A 84 7.68 -16.57 3.84
C GLU A 84 7.80 -15.26 4.63
N ALA A 85 7.05 -14.22 4.24
CA ALA A 85 7.02 -12.96 4.98
C ALA A 85 6.47 -13.17 6.40
N MET A 86 5.37 -13.92 6.55
CA MET A 86 4.81 -14.27 7.85
C MET A 86 5.79 -15.09 8.70
N ALA A 87 6.37 -16.15 8.13
CA ALA A 87 7.35 -16.98 8.82
C ALA A 87 8.59 -16.17 9.26
N PHE A 88 9.00 -15.19 8.45
CA PHE A 88 10.10 -14.30 8.78
C PHE A 88 9.77 -13.34 9.94
N ILE A 89 8.55 -12.82 9.98
CA ILE A 89 8.03 -12.05 11.12
C ILE A 89 8.06 -12.89 12.40
N GLU A 90 7.58 -14.13 12.35
CA GLU A 90 7.50 -15.03 13.51
C GLU A 90 8.88 -15.49 14.02
N ARG A 91 9.86 -15.63 13.11
CA ARG A 91 11.24 -16.03 13.45
C ARG A 91 12.08 -14.87 13.99
N SER A 92 11.69 -13.63 13.71
CA SER A 92 12.46 -12.44 14.13
C SER A 92 12.58 -12.41 15.66
N PRO A 93 13.80 -12.31 16.22
CA PRO A 93 13.99 -12.19 17.67
C PRO A 93 13.52 -10.84 18.21
N ALA A 94 13.39 -9.83 17.34
CA ALA A 94 12.84 -8.53 17.67
C ALA A 94 11.31 -8.54 17.47
N ASP A 95 10.58 -7.91 18.39
CA ASP A 95 9.13 -7.73 18.28
C ASP A 95 8.81 -7.01 16.97
N PRO A 96 8.00 -7.62 16.06
CA PRO A 96 7.73 -7.02 14.77
C PRO A 96 6.92 -5.73 14.95
N GLY A 97 7.54 -4.61 14.57
CA GLY A 97 6.91 -3.30 14.61
C GLY A 97 5.74 -3.17 13.61
N ALA A 98 4.99 -2.08 13.73
CA ALA A 98 3.87 -1.79 12.85
C ALA A 98 4.25 -1.76 11.35
N SER A 99 5.49 -1.37 11.02
CA SER A 99 6.00 -1.39 9.64
C SER A 99 5.96 -2.79 9.02
N SER A 100 6.34 -3.84 9.75
CA SER A 100 6.35 -5.22 9.23
C SER A 100 4.94 -5.74 8.99
N TRP A 101 4.05 -5.55 9.97
CA TRP A 101 2.66 -5.96 9.83
C TRP A 101 1.92 -5.17 8.75
N GLY A 102 2.19 -3.87 8.63
CA GLY A 102 1.62 -3.00 7.60
C GLY A 102 2.07 -3.41 6.20
N ALA A 103 3.34 -3.79 6.05
CA ALA A 103 3.88 -4.32 4.81
C ALA A 103 3.23 -5.66 4.44
N LEU A 104 3.09 -6.59 5.39
CA LEU A 104 2.39 -7.86 5.18
C LEU A 104 0.93 -7.63 4.78
N LEU A 105 0.21 -6.76 5.49
CA LEU A 105 -1.18 -6.40 5.17
C LEU A 105 -1.30 -5.83 3.75
N THR A 106 -0.38 -4.94 3.37
CA THR A 106 -0.35 -4.36 2.01
C THR A 106 -0.14 -5.44 0.95
N GLY A 107 0.81 -6.37 1.17
CA GLY A 107 1.01 -7.51 0.26
C GLY A 107 -0.24 -8.40 0.19
N CYS A 108 -0.85 -8.72 1.33
CA CYS A 108 -2.07 -9.51 1.37
C CYS A 108 -3.24 -8.83 0.61
N ALA A 109 -3.35 -7.51 0.68
CA ALA A 109 -4.34 -6.75 -0.08
C ALA A 109 -4.09 -6.77 -1.60
N ILE A 110 -2.83 -6.85 -2.03
CA ILE A 110 -2.47 -6.96 -3.46
C ILE A 110 -2.79 -8.35 -4.00
N TYR A 111 -2.46 -9.40 -3.25
CA TYR A 111 -2.59 -10.79 -3.69
C TYR A 111 -3.89 -11.48 -3.22
N GLY A 112 -4.74 -10.76 -2.48
CA GLY A 112 -6.05 -11.24 -2.03
C GLY A 112 -6.02 -12.30 -0.92
N ASN A 113 -4.93 -12.42 -0.15
CA ASN A 113 -4.83 -13.40 0.93
C ASN A 113 -5.51 -12.88 2.20
N LEU A 114 -6.78 -13.27 2.40
CA LEU A 114 -7.60 -12.78 3.50
C LEU A 114 -7.10 -13.27 4.87
N ASP A 115 -6.71 -14.53 4.98
CA ASP A 115 -6.35 -15.16 6.26
C ASP A 115 -5.11 -14.48 6.90
N LEU A 116 -4.06 -14.26 6.10
CA LEU A 116 -2.87 -13.55 6.56
C LEU A 116 -3.14 -12.07 6.81
N ALA A 117 -4.01 -11.44 6.01
CA ALA A 117 -4.41 -10.05 6.22
C ALA A 117 -5.11 -9.86 7.58
N GLU A 118 -6.05 -10.74 7.93
CA GLU A 118 -6.72 -10.71 9.23
C GLU A 118 -5.75 -10.92 10.38
N SER A 119 -4.77 -11.81 10.19
CA SER A 119 -3.70 -12.00 11.18
C SER A 119 -2.90 -10.71 11.38
N ALA A 120 -2.40 -10.11 10.29
CA ALA A 120 -1.62 -8.87 10.34
C ALA A 120 -2.42 -7.69 10.92
N ALA A 121 -3.70 -7.56 10.54
CA ALA A 121 -4.59 -6.51 11.01
C ALA A 121 -4.83 -6.59 12.53
N ARG A 122 -4.94 -7.80 13.11
CA ARG A 122 -5.08 -7.96 14.57
C ARG A 122 -3.86 -7.41 15.33
N HIS A 123 -2.66 -7.53 14.78
CA HIS A 123 -1.47 -6.93 15.36
C HIS A 123 -1.47 -5.40 15.15
N LEU A 124 -1.79 -4.92 13.95
CA LEU A 124 -1.85 -3.49 13.64
C LEU A 124 -2.88 -2.73 14.47
N PHE A 125 -4.06 -3.28 14.72
CA PHE A 125 -5.07 -2.62 15.55
C PHE A 125 -4.68 -2.51 17.02
N LYS A 126 -3.71 -3.31 17.49
CA LYS A 126 -3.12 -3.18 18.82
C LYS A 126 -1.98 -2.16 18.83
N LEU A 127 -1.12 -2.19 17.80
CA LEU A 127 0.06 -1.33 17.70
C LEU A 127 -0.29 0.11 17.30
N GLU A 128 -1.21 0.27 16.37
CA GLU A 128 -1.60 1.54 15.77
C GLU A 128 -3.14 1.69 15.69
N PRO A 129 -3.85 1.73 16.83
CA PRO A 129 -5.30 1.78 16.88
C PRO A 129 -5.91 3.03 16.24
N HIS A 130 -5.10 4.07 16.00
CA HIS A 130 -5.53 5.34 15.40
C HIS A 130 -5.06 5.55 13.96
N ASN A 131 -4.42 4.55 13.34
CA ASN A 131 -3.97 4.63 11.96
C ASN A 131 -5.09 4.21 11.00
N SER A 132 -5.74 5.19 10.36
CA SER A 132 -6.84 4.96 9.41
C SER A 132 -6.44 4.11 8.21
N ALA A 133 -5.16 4.13 7.80
CA ALA A 133 -4.69 3.37 6.64
C ALA A 133 -4.87 1.85 6.85
N ASN A 134 -4.63 1.36 8.06
CA ASN A 134 -4.77 -0.07 8.40
C ASN A 134 -6.23 -0.53 8.30
N TYR A 135 -7.17 0.30 8.74
CA TYR A 135 -8.61 0.03 8.62
C TYR A 135 -9.06 0.03 7.17
N LEU A 136 -8.67 1.07 6.41
CA LEU A 136 -9.04 1.21 5.00
C LEU A 136 -8.50 0.06 4.15
N ALA A 137 -7.27 -0.39 4.40
CA ALA A 137 -6.68 -1.54 3.70
C ALA A 137 -7.49 -2.82 3.94
N MET A 138 -7.86 -3.13 5.19
CA MET A 138 -8.69 -4.28 5.49
C MET A 138 -10.12 -4.17 4.95
N MET A 139 -10.74 -2.99 5.06
CA MET A 139 -12.07 -2.75 4.49
C MET A 139 -12.08 -2.97 2.99
N SER A 140 -11.08 -2.42 2.28
CA SER A 140 -10.95 -2.63 0.84
C SER A 140 -10.77 -4.11 0.48
N LEU A 141 -10.03 -4.88 1.28
CA LEU A 141 -9.85 -6.31 1.06
C LEU A 141 -11.15 -7.09 1.30
N TYR A 142 -11.90 -6.77 2.36
CA TYR A 142 -13.22 -7.36 2.60
C TYR A 142 -14.18 -7.07 1.43
N GLU A 143 -14.21 -5.83 0.93
CA GLU A 143 -15.03 -5.45 -0.23
C GLU A 143 -14.65 -6.23 -1.50
N GLN A 144 -13.35 -6.46 -1.75
CA GLN A 144 -12.87 -7.29 -2.86
C GLN A 144 -13.42 -8.73 -2.76
N HIS A 145 -13.51 -9.27 -1.54
CA HIS A 145 -14.08 -10.60 -1.25
C HIS A 145 -15.61 -10.60 -1.06
N GLN A 146 -16.30 -9.47 -1.31
CA GLN A 146 -17.74 -9.30 -1.15
C GLN A 146 -18.25 -9.46 0.31
N MET A 147 -17.36 -9.28 1.28
CA MET A 147 -17.62 -9.35 2.72
C MET A 147 -18.04 -7.96 3.25
N PHE A 148 -19.18 -7.48 2.75
CA PHE A 148 -19.63 -6.11 3.02
C PHE A 148 -20.03 -5.89 4.48
N ASP A 149 -20.56 -6.92 5.15
CA ASP A 149 -20.97 -6.83 6.55
C ASP A 149 -19.75 -6.65 7.47
N GLU A 150 -18.64 -7.31 7.16
CA GLU A 150 -17.35 -7.20 7.85
C GLU A 150 -16.70 -5.84 7.59
N ALA A 151 -16.70 -5.37 6.34
CA ALA A 151 -16.22 -4.04 5.98
C ALA A 151 -17.01 -2.93 6.71
N GLU A 152 -18.34 -3.05 6.77
CA GLU A 152 -19.20 -2.11 7.48
C GLU A 152 -18.97 -2.17 8.99
N SER A 153 -18.88 -3.37 9.57
CA SER A 153 -18.57 -3.56 10.99
C SER A 153 -17.23 -2.93 11.37
N LEU A 154 -16.21 -3.10 10.52
CA LEU A 154 -14.90 -2.50 10.72
C LEU A 154 -14.95 -0.96 10.60
N LYS A 155 -15.75 -0.41 9.68
CA LYS A 155 -16.01 1.04 9.57
C LYS A 155 -16.64 1.60 10.84
N TYR A 156 -17.63 0.92 11.42
CA TYR A 156 -18.21 1.33 12.70
C TYR A 156 -17.17 1.28 13.83
N ALA A 157 -16.38 0.20 13.90
CA ALA A 157 -15.34 0.04 14.90
C ALA A 157 -14.23 1.11 14.80
N MET A 158 -13.92 1.55 13.58
CA MET A 158 -13.00 2.65 13.27
C MET A 158 -13.55 3.99 13.76
N LYS A 159 -14.81 4.33 13.41
CA LYS A 159 -15.48 5.56 13.86
C LYS A 159 -15.67 5.62 15.37
N ALA A 160 -16.02 4.51 16.01
CA ALA A 160 -16.18 4.43 17.47
C ALA A 160 -14.87 4.71 18.23
N ARG A 161 -13.71 4.52 17.58
CA ARG A 161 -12.38 4.87 18.11
C ARG A 161 -11.95 6.31 17.81
N GLY A 162 -12.82 7.11 17.19
CA GLY A 162 -12.51 8.47 16.75
C GLY A 162 -11.52 8.53 15.58
N VAL A 163 -11.34 7.39 14.88
CA VAL A 163 -10.50 7.34 13.67
C VAL A 163 -11.42 7.63 12.51
N ASP A 164 -11.18 8.74 11.82
CA ASP A 164 -11.91 9.06 10.60
C ASP A 164 -10.98 8.89 9.41
N ALA A 165 -11.52 8.35 8.33
CA ALA A 165 -10.85 8.42 7.05
C ALA A 165 -11.04 9.86 6.61
N ARG A 166 -9.95 10.62 6.42
CA ARG A 166 -10.08 11.95 5.82
C ARG A 166 -10.83 11.75 4.51
N PRO A 167 -11.99 12.39 4.33
CA PRO A 167 -12.75 12.15 3.13
C PRO A 167 -11.93 12.59 1.92
N GLY A 168 -12.16 11.92 0.79
CA GLY A 168 -11.55 12.38 -0.45
C GLY A 168 -12.00 13.82 -0.70
N TRP A 169 -11.05 14.73 -0.89
CA TRP A 169 -11.35 16.10 -1.28
C TRP A 169 -10.54 16.47 -2.50
N SER A 170 -11.18 17.24 -3.36
CA SER A 170 -10.52 17.92 -4.49
C SER A 170 -10.74 19.41 -4.32
N TRP A 171 -9.93 20.22 -4.97
CA TRP A 171 -10.13 21.65 -4.96
C TRP A 171 -9.75 22.24 -6.31
N THR A 172 -10.36 23.36 -6.63
CA THR A 172 -10.04 24.15 -7.83
C THR A 172 -9.99 25.62 -7.48
N GLN A 173 -9.16 26.38 -8.18
CA GLN A 173 -9.05 27.81 -8.00
C GLN A 173 -9.65 28.54 -9.21
N VAL A 174 -10.63 29.40 -8.94
CA VAL A 174 -11.22 30.29 -9.95
C VAL A 174 -10.93 31.72 -9.53
N GLY A 175 -10.01 32.37 -10.26
CA GLY A 175 -9.52 33.69 -9.89
C GLY A 175 -8.76 33.68 -8.56
N ARG A 176 -9.28 34.39 -7.56
CA ARG A 176 -8.73 34.44 -6.18
C ARG A 176 -9.45 33.53 -5.20
N SER A 177 -10.45 32.78 -5.65
CA SER A 177 -11.27 31.91 -4.81
C SER A 177 -10.86 30.45 -4.96
N VAL A 178 -10.69 29.76 -3.83
CA VAL A 178 -10.47 28.31 -3.77
C VAL A 178 -11.80 27.63 -3.45
N HIS A 179 -12.20 26.69 -4.29
CA HIS A 179 -13.40 25.88 -4.14
C HIS A 179 -12.99 24.45 -3.79
N VAL A 180 -13.52 23.89 -2.70
CA VAL A 180 -13.16 22.58 -2.16
C VAL A 180 -14.36 21.65 -2.23
N PHE A 181 -14.22 20.51 -2.89
CA PHE A 181 -15.25 19.48 -3.03
C PHE A 181 -14.86 18.26 -2.20
N GLU A 182 -15.65 17.95 -1.18
CA GLU A 182 -15.41 16.86 -0.24
C GLU A 182 -16.44 15.74 -0.44
N VAL A 183 -15.97 14.49 -0.50
CA VAL A 183 -16.81 13.29 -0.46
C VAL A 183 -17.35 13.15 0.97
N ASP A 184 -18.63 12.86 1.17
CA ASP A 184 -19.30 12.69 2.48
C ASP A 184 -19.71 13.96 3.27
N GLY A 185 -19.78 15.14 2.63
CA GLY A 185 -20.69 16.19 3.09
C GLY A 185 -20.36 16.87 4.43
N GLY A 186 -19.09 16.90 4.83
CA GLY A 186 -18.62 17.66 6.00
C GLY A 186 -18.80 19.17 5.87
N SER A 187 -18.91 19.67 4.63
CA SER A 187 -19.15 21.07 4.29
C SER A 187 -20.57 21.30 3.79
N PRO A 188 -21.20 22.46 4.07
CA PRO A 188 -22.49 22.79 3.47
C PRO A 188 -22.38 22.75 1.95
N PRO A 189 -23.35 22.14 1.23
CA PRO A 189 -23.32 22.10 -0.21
C PRO A 189 -23.29 23.53 -0.76
N TYR A 190 -22.42 23.79 -1.75
CA TYR A 190 -22.41 25.07 -2.46
C TYR A 190 -23.81 25.36 -3.01
N PRO A 191 -24.28 26.62 -2.99
CA PRO A 191 -25.54 26.99 -3.61
C PRO A 191 -25.66 26.49 -5.05
N GLU A 192 -24.54 26.45 -5.77
CA GLU A 192 -24.42 26.07 -7.18
C GLU A 192 -24.24 24.56 -7.41
N THR A 193 -24.25 23.75 -6.35
CA THR A 193 -24.09 22.29 -6.43
C THR A 193 -25.06 21.66 -7.45
N PRO A 194 -26.36 22.02 -7.50
CA PRO A 194 -27.28 21.47 -8.49
C PRO A 194 -26.88 21.79 -9.95
N GLU A 195 -26.39 23.00 -10.22
CA GLU A 195 -25.96 23.38 -11.58
C GLU A 195 -24.69 22.63 -12.00
N ILE A 196 -23.72 22.48 -11.09
CA ILE A 196 -22.47 21.76 -11.33
C ILE A 196 -22.77 20.30 -11.68
N TYR A 197 -23.59 19.61 -10.89
CA TYR A 197 -23.97 18.22 -11.18
C TYR A 197 -24.84 18.10 -12.44
N GLY A 198 -25.65 19.12 -12.74
CA GLY A 198 -26.41 19.22 -13.99
C GLY A 198 -25.50 19.27 -15.22
N GLU A 199 -24.51 20.16 -15.22
CA GLU A 199 -23.52 20.25 -16.29
C GLU A 199 -22.65 19.00 -16.39
N MET A 200 -22.24 18.42 -15.25
CA MET A 200 -21.47 17.18 -15.24
C MET A 200 -22.27 16.03 -15.89
N SER A 201 -23.56 15.92 -15.58
CA SER A 201 -24.46 14.94 -16.20
C SER A 201 -24.62 15.17 -17.70
N ARG A 202 -24.74 16.43 -18.13
CA ARG A 202 -24.81 16.81 -19.55
C ARG A 202 -23.54 16.41 -20.30
N LEU A 203 -22.37 16.70 -19.75
CA LEU A 203 -21.07 16.36 -20.34
C LEU A 203 -20.87 14.84 -20.44
N VAL A 204 -21.17 14.09 -19.37
CA VAL A 204 -21.09 12.62 -19.39
C VAL A 204 -22.01 12.03 -20.46
N SER A 205 -23.21 12.59 -20.65
CA SER A 205 -24.12 12.17 -21.72
C SER A 205 -23.53 12.42 -23.11
N GLN A 206 -22.96 13.61 -23.36
CA GLN A 206 -22.32 13.94 -24.64
C GLN A 206 -21.13 13.04 -24.94
N ILE A 207 -20.28 12.78 -23.93
CA ILE A 207 -19.08 11.95 -24.09
C ILE A 207 -19.47 10.49 -24.40
N ARG A 208 -20.52 9.95 -23.76
CA ARG A 208 -21.07 8.63 -24.09
C ARG A 208 -21.64 8.55 -25.51
N MET A 209 -22.29 9.61 -25.99
CA MET A 209 -22.83 9.67 -27.36
C MET A 209 -21.72 9.59 -28.43
N VAL A 210 -20.51 10.04 -28.12
CA VAL A 210 -19.33 9.97 -29.01
C VAL A 210 -18.56 8.65 -28.85
N GLY A 211 -19.09 7.70 -28.06
CA GLY A 211 -18.57 6.34 -27.96
C GLY A 211 -17.68 6.05 -26.75
N TYR A 212 -17.57 6.97 -25.79
CA TYR A 212 -16.85 6.71 -24.54
C TYR A 212 -17.58 5.67 -23.68
N VAL A 213 -16.84 4.63 -23.26
CA VAL A 213 -17.28 3.62 -22.30
C VAL A 213 -16.45 3.80 -21.02
N PRO A 214 -17.07 4.12 -19.88
CA PRO A 214 -16.33 4.24 -18.62
C PRO A 214 -15.73 2.90 -18.21
N ASP A 215 -14.44 2.90 -17.88
CA ASP A 215 -13.77 1.76 -17.29
C ASP A 215 -14.13 1.67 -15.80
N ASN A 216 -14.94 0.67 -15.46
CA ASN A 216 -15.37 0.41 -14.09
C ASN A 216 -14.50 -0.66 -13.39
N GLY A 217 -13.41 -1.14 -14.03
CA GLY A 217 -12.55 -2.18 -13.48
C GLY A 217 -11.84 -1.79 -12.18
N CYS A 218 -11.70 -0.48 -11.91
CA CYS A 218 -11.03 0.05 -10.72
C CYS A 218 -11.97 0.75 -9.72
N ALA A 219 -13.28 0.79 -9.98
CA ALA A 219 -14.23 1.41 -9.06
C ALA A 219 -14.72 0.38 -8.04
N ALA A 220 -14.53 0.64 -6.74
CA ALA A 220 -15.22 -0.09 -5.69
C ALA A 220 -16.74 0.00 -5.94
N PRO A 221 -17.52 -1.07 -5.71
CA PRO A 221 -18.95 -1.06 -5.95
C PRO A 221 -19.59 0.03 -5.08
N THR A 222 -19.96 1.15 -5.70
CA THR A 222 -20.72 2.21 -5.04
C THR A 222 -21.99 1.58 -4.48
N SER A 223 -22.24 1.82 -3.19
CA SER A 223 -23.41 1.36 -2.44
C SER A 223 -24.73 1.71 -3.15
N SER A 224 -25.15 0.86 -4.07
CA SER A 224 -26.52 0.80 -4.58
C SER A 224 -26.82 -0.66 -4.95
N PRO A 225 -27.90 -1.26 -4.42
CA PRO A 225 -28.18 -2.66 -4.65
C PRO A 225 -28.81 -2.82 -6.04
N ARG A 226 -28.00 -2.99 -7.07
CA ARG A 226 -28.46 -3.53 -8.36
C ARG A 226 -27.62 -4.73 -8.77
N ARG A 227 -28.13 -5.90 -8.38
CA ARG A 227 -27.85 -7.21 -8.97
C ARG A 227 -27.47 -7.10 -10.45
N ARG A 228 -26.26 -7.50 -10.83
CA ARG A 228 -26.03 -8.16 -12.12
C ARG A 228 -25.08 -9.35 -11.96
N ARG A 229 -25.57 -10.45 -12.52
CA ARG A 229 -24.96 -11.78 -12.60
C ARG A 229 -23.76 -11.75 -13.55
N GLY A 230 -22.75 -12.56 -13.22
CA GLY A 230 -21.91 -13.29 -14.17
C GLY A 230 -20.98 -12.44 -15.02
N GLY A 231 -19.74 -12.27 -14.55
CA GLY A 231 -18.62 -11.81 -15.36
C GLY A 231 -17.33 -12.03 -14.58
N ASN A 232 -16.51 -12.99 -15.01
CA ASN A 232 -15.19 -13.28 -14.42
C ASN A 232 -14.32 -12.01 -14.44
N CYS A 233 -14.03 -11.47 -13.27
CA CYS A 233 -13.04 -10.41 -13.10
C CYS A 233 -11.65 -11.04 -13.19
N LYS A 234 -11.00 -10.93 -14.35
CA LYS A 234 -9.57 -11.23 -14.46
C LYS A 234 -8.80 -10.07 -13.83
N MET A 235 -8.03 -10.38 -12.78
CA MET A 235 -6.94 -9.56 -12.24
C MET A 235 -6.19 -8.85 -13.36
N CYS A 236 -6.23 -7.51 -13.37
CA CYS A 236 -5.49 -6.66 -14.31
C CYS A 236 -4.32 -5.92 -13.64
N CYS A 237 -3.85 -6.40 -12.48
CA CYS A 237 -2.73 -5.79 -11.75
C CYS A 237 -1.44 -6.63 -11.70
N ALA A 238 -1.33 -7.75 -12.44
CA ALA A 238 -0.13 -8.59 -12.38
C ALA A 238 0.90 -8.37 -13.52
N ASP A 239 0.55 -7.66 -14.61
CA ASP A 239 1.42 -7.62 -15.81
C ASP A 239 2.11 -6.26 -16.05
N ARG A 240 2.69 -5.67 -15.00
CA ARG A 240 3.79 -4.71 -15.18
C ARG A 240 4.90 -4.98 -14.18
N LEU A 241 6.04 -5.38 -14.75
CA LEU A 241 7.39 -5.47 -14.17
C LEU A 241 7.76 -6.86 -13.62
N CYS A 242 8.06 -7.78 -14.53
CA CYS A 242 9.36 -8.47 -14.49
C CYS A 242 10.33 -7.69 -15.39
#